data_AF-A0A7W1AGR4-F1
#
_entry.id   AF-A0A7W1AGR4-F1
#
_cell.length_a   1.000
_cell.length_b   1.000
_cell.length_c   1.000
_cell.angle_alpha   90.00
_cell.angle_beta   90.00
_cell.angle_gamma   90.00
#
_symmetry.space_group_name_H-M   'P 1'
#
loop_
_entity.id
_entity.type
_entity.pdbx_description
1 polymer ?
#
loop_
_entity_poly.entity_id
_entity_poly.type
_entity_poly.pdbx_seq_one_letter_code
_entity_poly.pdbx_strand_id
1 'polypeptide(L)'
;MSDLMSREGLRVLVPALISLVAIAAATLVCDWFTVDINGTELARITLDLREAHACTSSGDCASVPMSMIEGSFYPTLATLSFWAGLAFALFVLYQAGTRVLGGMPNESLIKAAHGLGTIAILTSVAAGYLFGPNLDPTQAIGIGFDFDRGWGPVSMLIGIVAGHAALYYTRDRTLDDRPIIPTKQLRPVPRPLTSPGTPTPAPGSISTRVPLPIQTPPSGSPTVRQKDPSKPPAVGRTQTPTTPPPMRALADQFRGKIQFALVTGDITIAGIDARREDGGGVLVMWRDVVGFVVRRLPPELDGHPFVDIVSTAGMTLRLLPWSKVIGEHLSGDAEGRVRSFLKIVKPRCPEAKLDRATQSFLDDTSKLPAQLKNREMLEKHDQALA
;
A
#
# COMPACT_ATOMS: atom_id res chain seq x y z
N MET A 1 27.03 28.64 -27.37
CA MET A 1 25.85 28.20 -26.59
C MET A 1 25.45 26.76 -26.89
N SER A 2 25.62 26.27 -28.12
CA SER A 2 25.30 24.89 -28.51
C SER A 2 26.45 23.88 -28.34
N ASP A 3 27.71 24.36 -28.27
CA ASP A 3 28.87 23.50 -28.04
C ASP A 3 29.15 23.38 -26.54
N LEU A 4 29.41 22.15 -26.08
CA LEU A 4 29.61 21.75 -24.68
C LEU A 4 28.45 22.06 -23.71
N MET A 5 27.39 21.26 -23.79
CA MET A 5 26.86 20.69 -22.54
C MET A 5 28.05 19.98 -21.87
N SER A 6 28.47 20.44 -20.68
CA SER A 6 29.76 19.99 -20.13
C SER A 6 29.79 18.46 -19.99
N ARG A 7 30.98 17.86 -20.10
CA ARG A 7 31.17 16.41 -19.96
C ARG A 7 30.59 15.86 -18.65
N GLU A 8 30.47 16.73 -17.64
CA GLU A 8 29.86 16.48 -16.33
C GLU A 8 28.34 16.52 -16.38
N GLY A 9 27.74 17.50 -17.06
CA GLY A 9 26.31 17.50 -17.36
C GLY A 9 25.88 16.21 -18.06
N LEU A 10 26.69 15.72 -19.02
CA LEU A 10 26.45 14.44 -19.68
C LEU A 10 26.56 13.23 -18.72
N ARG A 11 27.54 13.23 -17.80
CA ARG A 11 27.70 12.19 -16.76
C ARG A 11 26.52 12.10 -15.79
N VAL A 12 25.82 13.19 -15.54
CA VAL A 12 24.58 13.19 -14.72
C VAL A 12 23.37 12.83 -15.58
N LEU A 13 23.23 13.45 -16.76
CA LEU A 13 22.04 13.33 -17.60
C LEU A 13 21.85 11.93 -18.20
N VAL A 14 22.93 11.26 -18.64
CA VAL A 14 22.84 9.90 -19.22
C VAL A 14 22.29 8.86 -18.23
N PRO A 15 22.88 8.66 -17.03
CA PRO A 15 22.33 7.71 -16.07
C PRO A 15 20.97 8.15 -15.50
N ALA A 16 20.68 9.46 -15.41
CA ALA A 16 19.35 9.94 -15.04
C ALA A 16 18.31 9.55 -16.11
N LEU A 17 18.61 9.73 -17.40
CA LEU A 17 17.71 9.36 -18.49
C LEU A 17 17.49 7.83 -18.54
N ILE A 18 18.56 7.04 -18.39
CA ILE A 18 18.45 5.56 -18.29
C ILE A 18 17.57 5.17 -17.09
N SER A 19 17.74 5.83 -15.94
CA SER A 19 16.93 5.60 -14.74
C SER A 19 15.44 5.83 -15.01
N LEU A 20 15.10 7.01 -15.56
CA LEU A 20 13.72 7.40 -15.82
C LEU A 20 13.05 6.50 -16.86
N VAL A 21 13.74 6.20 -17.98
CA VAL A 21 13.19 5.36 -19.04
C VAL A 21 13.01 3.91 -18.55
N ALA A 22 13.98 3.35 -17.83
CA ALA A 22 13.91 1.97 -17.36
C ALA A 22 12.87 1.77 -16.24
N ILE A 23 12.73 2.73 -15.31
CA ILE A 23 11.66 2.70 -14.29
C ILE A 23 10.29 2.89 -14.95
N ALA A 24 10.15 3.81 -15.91
CA ALA A 24 8.88 4.02 -16.63
C ALA A 24 8.48 2.78 -17.43
N ALA A 25 9.41 2.16 -18.16
CA ALA A 25 9.16 0.90 -18.86
C ALA A 25 8.74 -0.22 -17.89
N ALA A 26 9.48 -0.39 -16.79
CA ALA A 26 9.20 -1.42 -15.78
C ALA A 26 7.88 -1.24 -14.99
N THR A 27 7.32 -0.02 -14.97
CA THR A 27 6.08 0.30 -14.24
C THR A 27 4.86 0.48 -15.13
N LEU A 28 5.04 0.74 -16.42
CA LEU A 28 3.95 1.10 -17.35
C LEU A 28 3.85 0.22 -18.60
N VAL A 29 4.88 -0.58 -18.94
CA VAL A 29 4.99 -1.26 -20.24
C VAL A 29 5.40 -2.73 -20.11
N CYS A 30 6.36 -3.06 -19.24
CA CYS A 30 6.89 -4.41 -19.12
C CYS A 30 6.08 -5.24 -18.12
N ASP A 31 5.60 -6.40 -18.58
CA ASP A 31 5.11 -7.45 -17.68
C ASP A 31 6.21 -7.88 -16.69
N TRP A 32 5.79 -8.16 -15.46
CA TRP A 32 6.66 -8.73 -14.42
C TRP A 32 6.62 -10.25 -14.44
N PHE A 33 5.44 -10.83 -14.66
CA PHE A 33 5.26 -12.26 -14.89
C PHE A 33 4.30 -12.48 -16.05
N THR A 34 4.52 -13.57 -16.77
CA THR A 34 3.59 -14.11 -17.76
C THR A 34 3.24 -15.52 -17.36
N VAL A 35 1.93 -15.82 -17.32
CA VAL A 35 1.41 -17.15 -16.97
C VAL A 35 0.77 -17.74 -18.20
N ASP A 36 1.21 -18.94 -18.56
CA ASP A 36 0.57 -19.76 -19.58
C ASP A 36 -0.34 -20.80 -18.91
N ILE A 37 -1.52 -21.03 -19.50
CA ILE A 37 -2.56 -21.90 -18.94
C ILE A 37 -2.77 -23.06 -19.90
N ASN A 38 -1.89 -24.05 -19.78
CA ASN A 38 -1.94 -25.28 -20.55
C ASN A 38 -3.33 -25.93 -20.46
N GLY A 39 -4.02 -26.03 -21.60
CA GLY A 39 -5.30 -26.74 -21.74
C GLY A 39 -6.58 -25.89 -21.65
N THR A 40 -6.52 -24.57 -21.79
CA THR A 40 -7.72 -23.70 -21.84
C THR A 40 -7.71 -22.72 -23.03
N GLU A 41 -8.83 -22.06 -23.32
CA GLU A 41 -8.93 -21.02 -24.37
C GLU A 41 -8.36 -19.64 -23.94
N LEU A 42 -7.88 -19.52 -22.70
CA LEU A 42 -7.16 -18.34 -22.21
C LEU A 42 -5.77 -18.33 -22.83
N ALA A 43 -5.48 -17.32 -23.64
CA ALA A 43 -4.27 -17.29 -24.46
C ALA A 43 -3.03 -16.81 -23.69
N ARG A 44 -3.22 -15.94 -22.68
CA ARG A 44 -2.17 -15.44 -21.79
C ARG A 44 -2.77 -14.70 -20.60
N ILE A 45 -2.18 -14.89 -19.42
CA ILE A 45 -2.29 -13.92 -18.31
C ILE A 45 -0.94 -13.21 -18.17
N THR A 46 -0.96 -11.89 -18.00
CA THR A 46 0.22 -11.12 -17.59
C THR A 46 -0.03 -10.39 -16.29
N LEU A 47 1.03 -10.19 -15.51
CA LEU A 47 0.99 -9.48 -14.24
C LEU A 47 2.00 -8.34 -14.32
N ASP A 48 1.53 -7.10 -14.22
CA ASP A 48 2.39 -5.93 -13.98
C ASP A 48 2.42 -5.60 -12.47
N LEU A 49 2.89 -4.40 -12.08
CA LEU A 49 2.94 -4.01 -10.66
C LEU A 49 1.62 -3.48 -10.08
N ARG A 50 0.60 -3.27 -10.91
CA ARG A 50 -0.66 -2.57 -10.61
C ARG A 50 -1.88 -3.44 -10.89
N GLU A 51 -1.86 -4.21 -11.97
CA GLU A 51 -2.97 -4.97 -12.52
C GLU A 51 -2.49 -6.35 -13.03
N ALA A 52 -3.35 -7.35 -12.90
CA ALA A 52 -3.26 -8.59 -13.66
C ALA A 52 -4.18 -8.46 -14.88
N HIS A 53 -3.65 -8.76 -16.06
CA HIS A 53 -4.38 -8.76 -17.33
C HIS A 53 -4.58 -10.21 -17.78
N ALA A 54 -5.82 -10.58 -18.11
CA ALA A 54 -6.15 -11.88 -18.69
C ALA A 54 -6.80 -11.67 -20.05
N CYS A 55 -6.24 -12.26 -21.10
CA CYS A 55 -6.76 -12.14 -22.47
C CYS A 55 -7.16 -13.51 -23.03
N THR A 56 -8.33 -13.57 -23.65
CA THR A 56 -8.81 -14.74 -24.39
C THR A 56 -8.14 -14.83 -25.76
N SER A 57 -8.24 -16.00 -26.40
CA SER A 57 -7.81 -16.20 -27.79
C SER A 57 -8.58 -15.36 -28.83
N SER A 58 -9.78 -14.87 -28.50
CA SER A 58 -10.54 -13.90 -29.32
C SER A 58 -10.00 -12.46 -29.25
N GLY A 59 -9.10 -12.17 -28.30
CA GLY A 59 -8.57 -10.83 -28.05
C GLY A 59 -9.37 -10.01 -27.03
N ASP A 60 -10.37 -10.60 -26.37
CA ASP A 60 -11.09 -9.96 -25.27
C ASP A 60 -10.22 -10.01 -24.01
N CYS A 61 -9.89 -8.84 -23.46
CA CYS A 61 -9.03 -8.72 -22.28
C CYS A 61 -9.78 -8.12 -21.09
N ALA A 62 -9.58 -8.70 -19.91
CA ALA A 62 -10.01 -8.14 -18.63
C ALA A 62 -8.78 -7.76 -17.79
N SER A 63 -8.90 -6.73 -16.95
CA SER A 63 -7.90 -6.41 -15.94
C SER A 63 -8.48 -6.39 -14.53
N VAL A 64 -7.66 -6.79 -13.56
CA VAL A 64 -7.99 -6.82 -12.13
C VAL A 64 -6.86 -6.13 -11.37
N PRO A 65 -7.13 -5.11 -10.54
CA PRO A 65 -6.08 -4.44 -9.77
C PRO A 65 -5.47 -5.40 -8.75
N MET A 66 -4.15 -5.31 -8.55
CA MET A 66 -3.37 -6.13 -7.62
C MET A 66 -3.93 -6.07 -6.18
N SER A 67 -4.56 -4.97 -5.79
CA SER A 67 -5.23 -4.83 -4.49
C SER A 67 -6.43 -5.77 -4.27
N MET A 68 -6.96 -6.41 -5.32
CA MET A 68 -8.01 -7.43 -5.24
C MET A 68 -7.46 -8.87 -5.24
N ILE A 69 -6.15 -9.05 -5.42
CA ILE A 69 -5.52 -10.37 -5.43
C ILE A 69 -5.10 -10.72 -3.99
N GLU A 70 -5.91 -11.56 -3.34
CA GLU A 70 -5.64 -12.07 -1.99
C GLU A 70 -4.61 -13.23 -2.03
N GLY A 71 -4.07 -13.61 -0.87
CA GLY A 71 -3.38 -14.89 -0.68
C GLY A 71 -1.85 -14.91 -0.82
N SER A 72 -1.19 -13.82 -1.22
CA SER A 72 0.29 -13.77 -1.27
C SER A 72 0.89 -12.42 -0.87
N PHE A 73 2.18 -12.40 -0.53
CA PHE A 73 2.92 -11.16 -0.28
C PHE A 73 3.23 -10.37 -1.56
N TYR A 74 3.09 -11.00 -2.74
CA TYR A 74 3.48 -10.41 -4.02
C TYR A 74 2.73 -9.09 -4.32
N PRO A 75 1.39 -8.99 -4.26
CA PRO A 75 0.68 -7.73 -4.54
C PRO A 75 1.11 -6.55 -3.66
N THR A 76 1.38 -6.80 -2.39
CA THR A 76 1.87 -5.77 -1.45
C THR A 76 3.28 -5.30 -1.83
N LEU A 77 4.18 -6.24 -2.14
CA LEU A 77 5.57 -5.92 -2.53
C LEU A 77 5.64 -5.27 -3.92
N ALA A 78 4.79 -5.69 -4.86
CA ALA A 78 4.64 -5.10 -6.18
C ALA A 78 4.13 -3.65 -6.07
N THR A 79 3.07 -3.42 -5.28
CA THR A 79 2.55 -2.08 -5.01
C THR A 79 3.61 -1.17 -4.36
N LEU A 80 4.37 -1.69 -3.39
CA LEU A 80 5.47 -0.94 -2.77
C LEU A 80 6.62 -0.65 -3.75
N SER A 81 6.99 -1.62 -4.59
CA SER A 81 8.00 -1.48 -5.66
C SER A 81 7.59 -0.38 -6.66
N PHE A 82 6.33 -0.38 -7.10
CA PHE A 82 5.77 0.64 -8.00
C PHE A 82 5.90 2.05 -7.41
N TRP A 83 5.36 2.28 -6.20
CA TRP A 83 5.36 3.61 -5.59
C TRP A 83 6.76 4.07 -5.17
N ALA A 84 7.61 3.16 -4.66
CA ALA A 84 8.99 3.50 -4.31
C ALA A 84 9.84 3.81 -5.57
N GLY A 85 9.67 3.04 -6.64
CA GLY A 85 10.33 3.27 -7.93
C GLY A 85 9.94 4.61 -8.55
N LEU A 86 8.63 4.92 -8.64
CA LEU A 86 8.16 6.21 -9.16
C LEU A 86 8.61 7.40 -8.30
N ALA A 87 8.52 7.30 -6.97
CA ALA A 87 8.99 8.36 -6.08
C ALA A 87 10.51 8.56 -6.20
N PHE A 88 11.29 7.49 -6.32
CA PHE A 88 12.73 7.55 -6.57
C PHE A 88 13.07 8.21 -7.91
N ALA A 89 12.35 7.84 -8.99
CA ALA A 89 12.48 8.47 -10.31
C ALA A 89 12.26 9.98 -10.25
N LEU A 90 11.24 10.46 -9.51
CA LEU A 90 11.00 11.89 -9.30
C LEU A 90 12.17 12.58 -8.55
N PHE A 91 12.78 11.94 -7.56
CA PHE A 91 13.99 12.47 -6.91
C PHE A 91 15.19 12.55 -7.86
N VAL A 92 15.40 11.52 -8.69
CA VAL A 92 16.47 11.51 -9.71
C VAL A 92 16.25 12.65 -10.71
N LEU A 93 15.04 12.81 -11.25
CA LEU A 93 14.68 13.90 -12.16
C LEU A 93 14.93 15.27 -11.53
N TYR A 94 14.50 15.49 -10.28
CA TYR A 94 14.67 16.76 -9.58
C TYR A 94 16.16 17.09 -9.33
N GLN A 95 16.95 16.14 -8.83
CA GLN A 95 18.36 16.38 -8.51
C GLN A 95 19.23 16.51 -9.78
N ALA A 96 18.99 15.69 -10.80
CA ALA A 96 19.66 15.81 -12.08
C ALA A 96 19.29 17.13 -12.78
N GLY A 97 17.99 17.48 -12.81
CA GLY A 97 17.48 18.71 -13.41
C GLY A 97 18.04 19.96 -12.72
N THR A 98 18.02 20.01 -11.38
CA THR A 98 18.61 21.14 -10.64
C THR A 98 20.12 21.29 -10.89
N ARG A 99 20.90 20.21 -10.93
CA ARG A 99 22.34 20.28 -11.28
C ARG A 99 22.57 20.74 -12.72
N VAL A 100 21.79 20.27 -13.69
CA VAL A 100 21.88 20.69 -15.11
C VAL A 100 21.51 22.16 -15.30
N LEU A 101 20.55 22.67 -14.52
CA LEU A 101 20.17 24.09 -14.52
C LEU A 101 21.11 25.00 -13.70
N GLY A 102 22.26 24.49 -13.25
CA GLY A 102 23.25 25.25 -12.47
C GLY A 102 22.86 25.51 -11.01
N GLY A 103 21.80 24.88 -10.52
CA GLY A 103 21.40 24.92 -9.11
C GLY A 103 22.31 24.08 -8.21
N MET A 104 22.36 24.42 -6.93
CA MET A 104 23.01 23.58 -5.92
C MET A 104 22.06 22.47 -5.49
N PRO A 105 22.42 21.18 -5.67
CA PRO A 105 21.57 20.08 -5.24
C PRO A 105 21.52 19.98 -3.71
N ASN A 106 20.36 19.60 -3.19
CA ASN A 106 20.13 19.54 -1.74
C ASN A 106 20.63 18.20 -1.19
N GLU A 107 21.68 18.23 -0.36
CA GLU A 107 22.34 17.04 0.18
C GLU A 107 21.41 16.17 1.05
N SER A 108 20.50 16.78 1.81
CA SER A 108 19.51 16.04 2.62
C SER A 108 18.53 15.28 1.75
N LEU A 109 18.09 15.89 0.64
CA LEU A 109 17.24 15.23 -0.35
C LEU A 109 18.00 14.13 -1.13
N ILE A 110 19.30 14.30 -1.41
CA ILE A 110 20.14 13.23 -1.98
C ILE A 110 20.22 12.03 -1.02
N LYS A 111 20.47 12.26 0.28
CA LYS A 111 20.51 11.20 1.31
C LYS A 111 19.16 10.47 1.41
N ALA A 112 18.05 11.20 1.41
CA ALA A 112 16.71 10.62 1.40
C ALA A 112 16.44 9.81 0.12
N ALA A 113 16.83 10.31 -1.05
CA ALA A 113 16.69 9.60 -2.32
C ALA A 113 17.51 8.31 -2.36
N HIS A 114 18.74 8.30 -1.81
CA HIS A 114 19.50 7.05 -1.67
C HIS A 114 18.81 6.04 -0.75
N GLY A 115 18.25 6.47 0.39
CA GLY A 115 17.48 5.59 1.27
C GLY A 115 16.25 5.00 0.59
N LEU A 116 15.50 5.82 -0.16
CA LEU A 116 14.33 5.39 -0.92
C LEU A 116 14.70 4.42 -2.07
N GLY A 117 15.78 4.68 -2.79
CA GLY A 117 16.27 3.77 -3.84
C GLY A 117 16.67 2.39 -3.29
N THR A 118 17.29 2.33 -2.10
CA THR A 118 17.55 1.05 -1.42
C THR A 118 16.25 0.31 -1.08
N ILE A 119 15.21 1.01 -0.61
CA ILE A 119 13.88 0.40 -0.36
C ILE A 119 13.27 -0.11 -1.67
N ALA A 120 13.38 0.67 -2.76
CA ALA A 120 12.91 0.27 -4.09
C ALA A 120 13.65 -0.98 -4.61
N ILE A 121 14.96 -1.11 -4.40
CA ILE A 121 15.73 -2.32 -4.72
C ILE A 121 15.20 -3.51 -3.93
N LEU A 122 15.08 -3.39 -2.60
CA LEU A 122 14.64 -4.50 -1.75
C LEU A 122 13.23 -4.99 -2.11
N THR A 123 12.29 -4.07 -2.36
CA THR A 123 10.92 -4.41 -2.76
C THR A 123 10.86 -4.96 -4.19
N SER A 124 11.66 -4.45 -5.12
CA SER A 124 11.79 -5.00 -6.49
C SER A 124 12.34 -6.42 -6.50
N VAL A 125 13.41 -6.68 -5.72
CA VAL A 125 13.99 -8.03 -5.59
C VAL A 125 12.98 -8.98 -4.95
N ALA A 126 12.30 -8.53 -3.89
CA ALA A 126 11.29 -9.32 -3.20
C ALA A 126 10.14 -9.69 -4.14
N ALA A 127 9.53 -8.73 -4.84
CA ALA A 127 8.42 -8.97 -5.76
C ALA A 127 8.82 -9.73 -7.05
N GLY A 128 10.02 -9.50 -7.59
CA GLY A 128 10.44 -10.11 -8.86
C GLY A 128 11.07 -11.50 -8.74
N TYR A 129 11.66 -11.83 -7.60
CA TYR A 129 12.51 -13.02 -7.47
C TYR A 129 12.25 -13.88 -6.23
N LEU A 130 11.83 -13.30 -5.09
CA LEU A 130 11.63 -14.05 -3.83
C LEU A 130 10.18 -14.49 -3.62
N PHE A 131 9.23 -13.63 -3.96
CA PHE A 131 7.80 -13.85 -3.79
C PHE A 131 7.13 -13.74 -5.16
N GLY A 132 6.99 -14.88 -5.84
CA GLY A 132 6.16 -14.94 -7.05
C GLY A 132 4.67 -14.79 -6.72
N PRO A 133 3.82 -14.56 -7.73
CA PRO A 133 2.37 -14.64 -7.61
C PRO A 133 1.96 -16.09 -7.32
N ASN A 134 1.89 -16.47 -6.04
CA ASN A 134 1.37 -17.77 -5.62
C ASN A 134 -0.15 -17.81 -5.83
N LEU A 135 -0.59 -18.24 -7.00
CA LEU A 135 -1.95 -18.73 -7.20
C LEU A 135 -2.03 -20.11 -6.54
N ASP A 136 -2.78 -20.22 -5.44
CA ASP A 136 -2.82 -21.43 -4.62
C ASP A 136 -3.33 -22.62 -5.45
N PRO A 137 -2.51 -23.66 -5.72
CA PRO A 137 -2.87 -24.74 -6.64
C PRO A 137 -4.05 -25.57 -6.15
N THR A 138 -4.45 -25.43 -4.87
CA THR A 138 -5.61 -26.11 -4.29
C THR A 138 -6.94 -25.70 -4.93
N GLN A 139 -7.03 -24.53 -5.59
CA GLN A 139 -8.24 -24.11 -6.32
C GLN A 139 -8.31 -24.60 -7.78
N ALA A 140 -7.21 -25.13 -8.33
CA ALA A 140 -7.08 -25.46 -9.75
C ALA A 140 -6.68 -26.94 -9.94
N ILE A 141 -7.52 -27.85 -9.44
CA ILE A 141 -7.30 -29.30 -9.56
C ILE A 141 -7.22 -29.70 -11.05
N GLY A 142 -6.00 -29.94 -11.54
CA GLY A 142 -5.72 -30.43 -12.89
C GLY A 142 -5.23 -29.38 -13.90
N ILE A 143 -5.11 -28.10 -13.53
CA ILE A 143 -4.56 -27.06 -14.41
C ILE A 143 -3.18 -26.65 -13.88
N GLY A 144 -2.12 -26.96 -14.65
CA GLY A 144 -0.76 -26.51 -14.36
C GLY A 144 -0.57 -25.06 -14.81
N PHE A 145 -0.16 -24.20 -13.89
CA PHE A 145 0.26 -22.83 -14.19
C PHE A 145 1.80 -22.77 -14.27
N ASP A 146 2.33 -22.48 -15.45
CA ASP A 146 3.75 -22.18 -15.62
C ASP A 146 3.95 -20.66 -15.56
N PHE A 147 4.82 -20.21 -14.64
CA PHE A 147 5.10 -18.80 -14.37
C PHE A 147 6.45 -18.40 -14.93
N ASP A 148 6.44 -17.74 -16.09
CA ASP A 148 7.63 -17.12 -16.67
C ASP A 148 7.85 -15.71 -16.11
N ARG A 149 9.12 -15.35 -15.90
CA ARG A 149 9.52 -14.02 -15.46
C ARG A 149 9.65 -13.09 -16.67
N GLY A 150 8.92 -11.98 -16.63
CA GLY A 150 9.02 -10.92 -17.61
C GLY A 150 10.25 -10.02 -17.41
N TRP A 151 10.38 -9.01 -18.26
CA TRP A 151 11.50 -8.05 -18.21
C TRP A 151 11.36 -6.97 -17.12
N GLY A 152 10.15 -6.79 -16.56
CA GLY A 152 9.85 -5.77 -15.55
C GLY A 152 10.84 -5.68 -14.38
N PRO A 153 11.13 -6.77 -13.63
CA PRO A 153 12.05 -6.75 -12.50
C PRO A 153 13.47 -6.31 -12.89
N VAL A 154 13.98 -6.82 -14.02
CA VAL A 154 15.33 -6.48 -14.51
C VAL A 154 15.40 -5.01 -14.91
N SER A 155 14.41 -4.53 -15.68
CA SER A 155 14.31 -3.12 -16.09
C SER A 155 14.23 -2.17 -14.89
N MET A 156 13.44 -2.53 -13.86
CA MET A 156 13.34 -1.75 -12.62
C MET A 156 14.69 -1.65 -11.91
N LEU A 157 15.39 -2.76 -11.73
CA LEU A 157 16.69 -2.79 -11.05
C LEU A 157 17.77 -2.00 -11.81
N ILE A 158 17.83 -2.13 -13.14
CA ILE A 158 18.70 -1.31 -13.99
C ILE A 158 18.39 0.18 -13.78
N GLY A 159 17.10 0.53 -13.76
CA GLY A 159 16.64 1.90 -13.56
C GLY A 159 17.04 2.48 -12.20
N ILE A 160 16.89 1.71 -11.12
CA ILE A 160 17.24 2.18 -9.77
C ILE A 160 18.77 2.31 -9.61
N VAL A 161 19.56 1.36 -10.12
CA VAL A 161 21.04 1.42 -10.10
C VAL A 161 21.56 2.63 -10.90
N ALA A 162 21.02 2.86 -12.10
CA ALA A 162 21.35 4.04 -12.89
C ALA A 162 20.98 5.35 -12.16
N GLY A 163 19.83 5.39 -11.45
CA GLY A 163 19.42 6.53 -10.66
C GLY A 163 20.36 6.81 -9.47
N HIS A 164 20.86 5.77 -8.80
CA HIS A 164 21.88 5.92 -7.76
C HIS A 164 23.21 6.46 -8.33
N ALA A 165 23.62 6.03 -9.52
CA ALA A 165 24.79 6.57 -10.19
C ALA A 165 24.59 8.07 -10.56
N ALA A 166 23.41 8.44 -11.07
CA ALA A 166 23.06 9.83 -11.34
C ALA A 166 23.13 10.70 -10.07
N LEU A 167 22.49 10.25 -8.98
CA LEU A 167 22.54 10.94 -7.68
C LEU A 167 23.97 11.07 -7.12
N TYR A 168 24.78 10.02 -7.25
CA TYR A 168 26.19 10.06 -6.89
C TYR A 168 26.95 11.15 -7.68
N TYR A 169 26.78 11.21 -9.01
CA TYR A 169 27.41 12.25 -9.83
C TYR A 169 26.87 13.67 -9.58
N THR A 170 25.65 13.84 -9.05
CA THR A 170 25.20 15.18 -8.59
C THR A 170 25.94 15.67 -7.34
N ARG A 171 26.54 14.76 -6.54
CA ARG A 171 27.23 15.12 -5.29
C ARG A 171 28.71 15.48 -5.49
N ASP A 172 29.34 14.97 -6.54
CA ASP A 172 30.79 15.13 -6.74
C ASP A 172 31.17 16.58 -7.13
N ARG A 173 31.57 17.36 -6.12
CA ARG A 173 32.11 18.71 -6.27
C ARG A 173 33.57 18.73 -6.71
N THR A 174 34.30 17.61 -6.61
CA THR A 174 35.75 17.59 -6.83
C THR A 174 36.16 17.68 -8.30
N LEU A 175 35.19 17.67 -9.21
CA LEU A 175 35.38 17.94 -10.64
C LEU A 175 35.53 19.44 -10.95
N ASP A 176 34.82 20.32 -10.23
CA ASP A 176 34.85 21.77 -10.41
C ASP A 176 35.93 22.47 -9.54
N ASP A 177 36.31 21.88 -8.39
CA ASP A 177 37.33 22.44 -7.48
C ASP A 177 38.79 22.24 -7.97
N ARG A 178 39.05 22.59 -9.23
CA ARG A 178 40.25 23.43 -9.44
C ARG A 178 39.87 24.75 -8.81
N PRO A 179 40.51 25.19 -7.70
CA PRO A 179 40.22 26.51 -7.19
C PRO A 179 40.44 27.46 -8.36
N ILE A 180 39.39 28.22 -8.71
CA ILE A 180 39.58 29.46 -9.44
C ILE A 180 40.40 30.29 -8.46
N ILE A 181 41.74 30.13 -8.53
CA ILE A 181 42.69 31.09 -8.00
C ILE A 181 42.19 32.36 -8.65
N PRO A 182 41.53 33.27 -7.91
CA PRO A 182 41.06 34.50 -8.53
C PRO A 182 42.35 35.10 -9.02
N THR A 183 42.52 35.16 -10.35
CA THR A 183 43.80 35.48 -10.96
C THR A 183 44.15 36.80 -10.34
N LYS A 184 45.11 36.79 -9.39
CA LYS A 184 45.36 37.97 -8.57
C LYS A 184 45.73 39.00 -9.61
N GLN A 185 44.83 39.94 -9.89
CA GLN A 185 45.12 41.07 -10.75
C GLN A 185 46.42 41.56 -10.15
N LEU A 186 47.49 41.47 -10.94
CA LEU A 186 48.84 41.68 -10.48
C LEU A 186 48.89 43.15 -10.09
N ARG A 187 48.54 43.41 -8.82
CA ARG A 187 48.39 44.74 -8.27
C ARG A 187 49.77 45.32 -8.45
N PRO A 188 49.95 46.30 -9.36
CA PRO A 188 51.27 46.65 -9.87
C PRO A 188 52.13 47.00 -8.66
N VAL A 189 53.14 46.16 -8.42
CA VAL A 189 53.94 46.23 -7.20
C VAL A 189 54.60 47.61 -7.19
N PRO A 190 54.29 48.48 -6.20
CA PRO A 190 54.96 49.76 -6.10
C PRO A 190 56.46 49.49 -5.97
N ARG A 191 57.23 49.96 -6.95
CA ARG A 191 58.69 49.80 -6.96
C ARG A 191 59.24 50.43 -5.67
N PRO A 192 59.98 49.69 -4.83
CA PRO A 192 60.43 50.21 -3.55
C PRO A 192 61.38 51.38 -3.75
N LEU A 193 61.05 52.53 -3.15
CA LEU A 193 61.99 53.62 -2.97
C LEU A 193 62.93 53.24 -1.83
N THR A 194 64.21 53.04 -2.18
CA THR A 194 65.31 52.90 -1.23
C THR A 194 65.34 54.06 -0.26
N SER A 195 65.30 53.77 1.04
CA SER A 195 65.74 54.68 2.08
C SER A 195 66.71 53.91 3.00
N PRO A 196 67.97 54.35 3.16
CA PRO A 196 68.98 53.61 3.91
C PRO A 196 68.98 53.98 5.39
N GLY A 197 69.26 53.01 6.26
CA GLY A 197 69.95 53.27 7.52
C GLY A 197 69.33 52.74 8.81
N THR A 198 70.15 51.92 9.49
CA THR A 198 70.41 51.94 10.94
C THR A 198 69.80 50.77 11.76
N PRO A 199 70.55 50.13 12.70
CA PRO A 199 70.33 48.73 13.08
C PRO A 199 69.81 48.48 14.52
N THR A 200 69.14 47.32 14.73
CA THR A 200 69.42 46.24 15.72
C THR A 200 69.67 46.56 17.21
N PRO A 201 69.43 45.64 18.20
CA PRO A 201 68.38 44.64 18.46
C PRO A 201 67.53 45.04 19.72
N ALA A 202 66.62 44.26 20.34
CA ALA A 202 66.87 43.12 21.25
C ALA A 202 65.50 42.58 21.83
N PRO A 203 65.45 41.50 22.65
CA PRO A 203 64.36 40.52 22.53
C PRO A 203 63.38 40.38 23.73
N GLY A 204 62.23 39.80 23.42
CA GLY A 204 61.51 38.86 24.31
C GLY A 204 60.46 39.44 25.27
N SER A 205 59.21 38.98 25.12
CA SER A 205 58.39 38.62 26.28
C SER A 205 57.39 37.51 25.91
N ILE A 206 57.16 36.60 26.85
CA ILE A 206 56.14 35.56 26.79
C ILE A 206 54.93 36.09 27.57
N SER A 207 53.72 36.08 27.00
CA SER A 207 52.51 36.45 27.75
C SER A 207 51.31 35.54 27.51
N THR A 208 51.26 34.58 28.41
CA THR A 208 50.21 33.68 28.92
C THR A 208 48.77 34.25 29.03
N ARG A 209 47.78 33.35 28.81
CA ARG A 209 46.40 33.26 29.41
C ARG A 209 45.20 34.15 28.97
N VAL A 210 44.26 33.45 28.33
CA VAL A 210 42.78 33.35 28.58
C VAL A 210 42.39 33.43 30.08
N PRO A 211 41.16 33.85 30.56
CA PRO A 211 39.85 34.04 29.87
C PRO A 211 39.09 35.38 30.15
N LEU A 212 37.94 35.59 29.48
CA LEU A 212 36.90 36.58 29.82
C LEU A 212 35.47 35.96 29.62
N PRO A 213 34.36 36.54 30.13
CA PRO A 213 33.53 35.84 31.11
C PRO A 213 32.05 35.65 30.75
N ILE A 214 31.35 34.92 31.64
CA ILE A 214 29.89 34.69 31.63
C ILE A 214 29.14 36.03 31.82
N GLN A 215 28.17 36.31 30.94
CA GLN A 215 27.10 37.29 31.19
C GLN A 215 25.72 36.79 30.69
N THR A 216 24.81 36.64 31.65
CA THR A 216 23.35 36.82 31.58
C THR A 216 23.00 37.96 32.56
N PRO A 217 21.76 38.50 32.66
CA PRO A 217 20.49 38.27 31.95
C PRO A 217 20.18 39.54 31.07
N PRO A 218 18.98 40.18 30.93
CA PRO A 218 17.60 39.82 31.28
C PRO A 218 16.47 40.09 30.24
N SER A 219 15.36 39.39 30.46
CA SER A 219 13.94 39.80 30.36
C SER A 219 13.49 40.95 29.43
N GLY A 220 12.74 40.57 28.38
CA GLY A 220 11.31 40.93 28.27
C GLY A 220 10.89 42.28 27.66
N SER A 221 10.25 42.22 26.48
CA SER A 221 9.15 43.12 26.06
C SER A 221 8.35 42.49 24.90
N PRO A 222 7.04 42.77 24.76
CA PRO A 222 6.17 42.02 23.84
C PRO A 222 6.10 42.64 22.44
N THR A 223 6.44 41.89 21.40
CA THR A 223 6.30 42.35 20.02
C THR A 223 4.87 42.17 19.51
N VAL A 224 4.23 43.30 19.17
CA VAL A 224 2.90 43.35 18.55
C VAL A 224 2.89 42.54 17.24
N ARG A 225 1.92 41.63 17.10
CA ARG A 225 1.78 40.74 15.95
C ARG A 225 1.17 41.47 14.76
N GLN A 226 2.02 42.08 13.93
CA GLN A 226 1.62 42.74 12.69
C GLN A 226 1.04 41.70 11.70
N LYS A 227 -0.16 41.99 11.19
CA LYS A 227 -0.96 41.07 10.36
C LYS A 227 -0.73 41.37 8.88
N ASP A 228 0.09 40.57 8.23
CA ASP A 228 0.42 40.73 6.81
C ASP A 228 -0.68 40.08 5.92
N PRO A 229 -1.28 40.80 4.94
CA PRO A 229 -2.40 40.29 4.15
C PRO A 229 -2.02 39.97 2.70
N SER A 230 -1.44 38.79 2.41
CA SER A 230 -1.48 38.22 1.05
C SER A 230 -1.11 36.72 0.97
N LYS A 231 -1.72 36.03 -0.02
CA LYS A 231 -1.45 34.64 -0.51
C LYS A 231 -1.94 33.48 0.39
N PRO A 232 -2.23 32.30 -0.21
CA PRO A 232 -3.48 32.02 -0.94
C PRO A 232 -4.35 31.00 -0.16
N PRO A 233 -5.57 30.62 -0.63
CA PRO A 233 -6.40 29.70 0.14
C PRO A 233 -5.70 28.36 0.35
N ALA A 234 -5.60 27.93 1.60
CA ALA A 234 -5.26 26.56 1.92
C ALA A 234 -6.32 25.66 1.29
N VAL A 235 -5.93 24.85 0.31
CA VAL A 235 -6.80 23.80 -0.24
C VAL A 235 -7.10 22.87 0.92
N GLY A 236 -8.33 22.97 1.43
CA GLY A 236 -8.80 22.13 2.51
C GLY A 236 -8.64 20.68 2.08
N ARG A 237 -7.75 19.95 2.76
CA ARG A 237 -7.61 18.51 2.59
C ARG A 237 -9.00 17.92 2.78
N THR A 238 -9.60 17.43 1.70
CA THR A 238 -10.91 16.78 1.75
C THR A 238 -10.75 15.54 2.62
N GLN A 239 -11.04 15.69 3.91
CA GLN A 239 -11.32 14.55 4.76
C GLN A 239 -12.60 13.96 4.16
N THR A 240 -12.44 12.87 3.41
CA THR A 240 -13.55 11.97 3.12
C THR A 240 -14.22 11.70 4.46
N PRO A 241 -15.50 12.04 4.66
CA PRO A 241 -16.10 11.93 5.98
C PRO A 241 -16.13 10.46 6.38
N THR A 242 -15.22 10.07 7.27
CA THR A 242 -15.20 8.77 7.98
C THR A 242 -16.30 8.68 9.04
N THR A 243 -17.38 9.42 8.85
CA THR A 243 -18.68 9.10 9.42
C THR A 243 -19.23 7.95 8.58
N PRO A 244 -19.20 6.68 9.04
CA PRO A 244 -19.96 5.65 8.36
C PRO A 244 -21.41 6.15 8.26
N PRO A 245 -22.10 5.96 7.11
CA PRO A 245 -23.51 6.34 7.02
C PRO A 245 -24.23 5.69 8.21
N PRO A 246 -25.11 6.43 8.92
CA PRO A 246 -25.67 5.95 10.18
C PRO A 246 -26.23 4.56 9.93
N MET A 247 -25.59 3.56 10.57
CA MET A 247 -26.04 2.18 10.48
C MET A 247 -27.52 2.22 10.84
N ARG A 248 -28.39 1.85 9.89
CA ARG A 248 -29.84 1.77 10.14
C ARG A 248 -29.97 1.02 11.46
N ALA A 249 -30.41 1.74 12.49
CA ALA A 249 -30.20 1.30 13.85
C ALA A 249 -30.74 -0.12 13.95
N LEU A 250 -29.85 -1.07 14.24
CA LEU A 250 -30.22 -2.42 14.63
C LEU A 250 -31.22 -2.22 15.75
N ALA A 251 -32.51 -2.46 15.47
CA ALA A 251 -33.60 -1.89 16.25
C ALA A 251 -33.29 -2.19 17.72
N ASP A 252 -33.17 -1.15 18.57
CA ASP A 252 -32.39 -1.28 19.81
C ASP A 252 -32.94 -2.38 20.74
N GLN A 253 -34.19 -2.81 20.51
CA GLN A 253 -34.81 -4.04 21.01
C GLN A 253 -33.98 -5.33 20.83
N PHE A 254 -33.08 -5.44 19.86
CA PHE A 254 -32.24 -6.63 19.63
C PHE A 254 -30.84 -6.54 20.22
N ARG A 255 -30.38 -5.33 20.59
CA ARG A 255 -28.97 -5.10 20.92
C ARG A 255 -28.54 -5.90 22.15
N GLY A 256 -27.48 -6.68 22.03
CA GLY A 256 -26.93 -7.55 23.07
C GLY A 256 -27.81 -8.75 23.43
N LYS A 257 -28.89 -9.04 22.68
CA LYS A 257 -29.80 -10.17 22.95
C LYS A 257 -29.56 -11.39 22.06
N ILE A 258 -28.83 -11.24 20.96
CA ILE A 258 -28.57 -12.31 19.99
C ILE A 258 -27.06 -12.54 19.94
N GLN A 259 -26.60 -13.74 20.33
CA GLN A 259 -25.18 -14.07 20.24
C GLN A 259 -24.77 -14.29 18.78
N PHE A 260 -23.46 -14.14 18.50
CA PHE A 260 -22.83 -14.37 17.20
C PHE A 260 -23.30 -13.46 16.04
N ALA A 261 -24.18 -12.48 16.31
CA ALA A 261 -24.82 -11.65 15.29
C ALA A 261 -23.81 -10.82 14.46
N LEU A 262 -23.86 -10.98 13.14
CA LEU A 262 -23.10 -10.19 12.17
C LEU A 262 -23.70 -8.79 12.03
N VAL A 263 -22.88 -7.75 12.21
CA VAL A 263 -23.27 -6.36 11.92
C VAL A 263 -22.88 -5.98 10.49
N THR A 264 -21.61 -6.16 10.16
CA THR A 264 -21.03 -5.95 8.82
C THR A 264 -20.09 -7.10 8.50
N GLY A 265 -20.17 -7.69 7.31
CA GLY A 265 -19.16 -8.62 6.81
C GLY A 265 -18.91 -8.47 5.32
N ASP A 266 -17.79 -9.00 4.86
CA ASP A 266 -17.40 -9.06 3.45
C ASP A 266 -17.21 -10.53 3.04
N ILE A 267 -17.79 -10.93 1.91
CA ILE A 267 -17.65 -12.29 1.37
C ILE A 267 -16.41 -12.30 0.48
N THR A 268 -15.28 -12.75 1.02
CA THR A 268 -13.98 -12.80 0.30
C THR A 268 -13.75 -14.17 -0.34
N ILE A 269 -12.66 -14.34 -1.09
CA ILE A 269 -12.32 -15.64 -1.69
C ILE A 269 -11.89 -16.63 -0.60
N ALA A 270 -11.28 -16.15 0.48
CA ALA A 270 -10.81 -16.99 1.59
C ALA A 270 -11.91 -17.35 2.62
N GLY A 271 -12.88 -16.47 2.83
CA GLY A 271 -13.86 -16.63 3.91
C GLY A 271 -14.86 -15.47 4.02
N ILE A 272 -15.38 -15.27 5.24
CA ILE A 272 -16.14 -14.08 5.62
C ILE A 272 -15.30 -13.30 6.62
N ASP A 273 -14.81 -12.12 6.24
CA ASP A 273 -14.31 -11.15 7.22
C ASP A 273 -15.52 -10.44 7.83
N ALA A 274 -15.74 -10.64 9.13
CA ALA A 274 -16.97 -10.33 9.82
C ALA A 274 -16.71 -9.47 11.06
N ARG A 275 -17.55 -8.46 11.26
CA ARG A 275 -17.67 -7.73 12.52
C ARG A 275 -18.95 -8.11 13.23
N ARG A 276 -18.78 -8.69 14.42
CA ARG A 276 -19.87 -9.09 15.32
C ARG A 276 -20.43 -7.90 16.11
N GLU A 277 -21.61 -8.12 16.69
CA GLU A 277 -22.33 -7.12 17.49
C GLU A 277 -21.63 -6.77 18.81
N ASP A 278 -20.89 -7.73 19.39
CA ASP A 278 -19.98 -7.53 20.53
C ASP A 278 -18.75 -6.65 20.18
N GLY A 279 -18.60 -6.26 18.91
CA GLY A 279 -17.53 -5.43 18.40
C GLY A 279 -16.31 -6.21 17.90
N GLY A 280 -16.26 -7.54 18.12
CA GLY A 280 -15.18 -8.41 17.69
C GLY A 280 -15.09 -8.55 16.17
N GLY A 281 -13.86 -8.54 15.64
CA GLY A 281 -13.56 -8.97 14.28
C GLY A 281 -13.31 -10.48 14.26
N VAL A 282 -13.85 -11.18 13.27
CA VAL A 282 -13.81 -12.64 13.11
C VAL A 282 -13.67 -12.94 11.62
N LEU A 283 -12.69 -13.78 11.26
CA LEU A 283 -12.53 -14.29 9.88
C LEU A 283 -12.95 -15.75 9.83
N VAL A 284 -14.09 -16.06 9.22
CA VAL A 284 -14.56 -17.44 9.04
C VAL A 284 -14.08 -17.97 7.68
N MET A 285 -12.99 -18.74 7.67
CA MET A 285 -12.43 -19.33 6.44
C MET A 285 -13.34 -20.44 5.88
N TRP A 286 -13.49 -20.54 4.56
CA TRP A 286 -14.39 -21.54 3.95
C TRP A 286 -14.06 -22.99 4.30
N ARG A 287 -12.78 -23.34 4.36
CA ARG A 287 -12.27 -24.67 4.75
C ARG A 287 -12.59 -25.04 6.20
N ASP A 288 -12.82 -24.04 7.05
CA ASP A 288 -13.09 -24.21 8.47
C ASP A 288 -14.61 -24.26 8.75
N VAL A 289 -15.47 -24.15 7.73
CA VAL A 289 -16.95 -24.24 7.85
C VAL A 289 -17.40 -25.70 7.81
N VAL A 290 -17.98 -26.19 8.91
CA VAL A 290 -18.46 -27.58 9.05
C VAL A 290 -19.96 -27.74 8.79
N GLY A 291 -20.71 -26.64 8.75
CA GLY A 291 -22.14 -26.70 8.48
C GLY A 291 -22.85 -25.35 8.47
N PHE A 292 -24.07 -25.36 7.94
CA PHE A 292 -25.00 -24.23 7.97
C PHE A 292 -26.31 -24.66 8.62
N VAL A 293 -26.83 -23.82 9.52
CA VAL A 293 -28.09 -24.08 10.23
C VAL A 293 -29.01 -22.88 10.07
N VAL A 294 -30.18 -23.10 9.44
CA VAL A 294 -31.18 -22.06 9.20
C VAL A 294 -32.37 -22.26 10.12
N ARG A 295 -32.72 -21.22 10.86
CA ARG A 295 -33.83 -21.21 11.82
C ARG A 295 -34.56 -19.87 11.76
N ARG A 296 -35.66 -19.76 12.49
CA ARG A 296 -36.30 -18.47 12.79
C ARG A 296 -36.09 -18.13 14.27
N LEU A 297 -35.75 -16.87 14.56
CA LEU A 297 -35.69 -16.32 15.91
C LEU A 297 -37.04 -16.55 16.63
N PRO A 298 -37.07 -16.70 17.96
CA PRO A 298 -38.31 -16.79 18.73
C PRO A 298 -39.37 -15.74 18.36
N PRO A 299 -40.69 -16.00 18.52
CA PRO A 299 -41.74 -15.04 18.17
C PRO A 299 -41.66 -13.72 18.94
N GLU A 300 -41.09 -13.74 20.15
CA GLU A 300 -40.77 -12.57 20.98
C GLU A 300 -39.59 -11.72 20.45
N LEU A 301 -38.90 -12.20 19.40
CA LEU A 301 -37.85 -11.52 18.64
C LEU A 301 -38.25 -11.42 17.15
N ASP A 302 -39.53 -11.10 16.90
CA ASP A 302 -40.16 -10.87 15.59
C ASP A 302 -40.10 -12.04 14.59
N GLY A 303 -39.71 -13.24 15.02
CA GLY A 303 -39.81 -14.44 14.18
C GLY A 303 -38.89 -14.45 12.96
N HIS A 304 -37.86 -13.59 12.88
CA HIS A 304 -37.07 -13.43 11.66
C HIS A 304 -36.18 -14.65 11.34
N PRO A 305 -35.99 -15.02 10.05
CA PRO A 305 -35.07 -16.08 9.66
C PRO A 305 -33.62 -15.66 9.85
N PHE A 306 -32.76 -16.60 10.23
CA PHE A 306 -31.31 -16.39 10.37
C PHE A 306 -30.52 -17.62 9.90
N VAL A 307 -29.24 -17.43 9.60
CA VAL A 307 -28.28 -18.49 9.23
C VAL A 307 -27.13 -18.48 10.22
N ASP A 308 -26.90 -19.61 10.88
CA ASP A 308 -25.64 -19.85 11.59
C ASP A 308 -24.67 -20.59 10.68
N ILE A 309 -23.46 -20.04 10.60
CA ILE A 309 -22.30 -20.61 9.93
C ILE A 309 -21.44 -21.21 11.03
N VAL A 310 -21.34 -22.54 11.06
CA VAL A 310 -20.66 -23.27 12.12
C VAL A 310 -19.23 -23.58 11.67
N SER A 311 -18.24 -23.26 12.50
CA SER A 311 -16.82 -23.42 12.17
C SER A 311 -16.06 -24.29 13.17
N THR A 312 -15.11 -25.09 12.68
CA THR A 312 -14.14 -25.85 13.52
C THR A 312 -13.36 -24.96 14.48
N ALA A 313 -13.14 -23.69 14.12
CA ALA A 313 -12.37 -22.74 14.92
C ALA A 313 -13.12 -22.19 16.14
N GLY A 314 -14.33 -22.69 16.46
CA GLY A 314 -15.21 -22.11 17.48
C GLY A 314 -15.80 -20.75 17.08
N MET A 315 -15.63 -20.35 15.81
CA MET A 315 -16.04 -19.06 15.28
C MET A 315 -17.39 -19.15 14.58
N THR A 316 -18.44 -19.44 15.35
CA THR A 316 -19.82 -19.38 14.84
C THR A 316 -20.19 -17.94 14.47
N LEU A 317 -20.84 -17.77 13.32
CA LEU A 317 -21.30 -16.48 12.81
C LEU A 317 -22.78 -16.53 12.41
N ARG A 318 -23.59 -15.61 12.94
CA ARG A 318 -25.03 -15.53 12.71
C ARG A 318 -25.40 -14.40 11.77
N LEU A 319 -25.86 -14.74 10.57
CA LEU A 319 -26.41 -13.80 9.61
C LEU A 319 -27.91 -13.55 9.88
N LEU A 320 -28.28 -12.28 10.00
CA LEU A 320 -29.66 -11.81 10.16
C LEU A 320 -30.11 -11.03 8.92
N PRO A 321 -31.43 -10.79 8.70
CA PRO A 321 -31.93 -10.12 7.50
C PRO A 321 -31.43 -8.69 7.32
N TRP A 322 -31.02 -8.04 8.41
CA TRP A 322 -30.46 -6.69 8.45
C TRP A 322 -28.92 -6.63 8.48
N SER A 323 -28.22 -7.76 8.65
CA SER A 323 -26.76 -7.82 8.63
C SER A 323 -26.22 -7.32 7.29
N LYS A 324 -25.35 -6.31 7.29
CA LYS A 324 -24.80 -5.77 6.04
C LYS A 324 -23.70 -6.70 5.52
N VAL A 325 -23.91 -7.26 4.33
CA VAL A 325 -22.90 -8.08 3.66
C VAL A 325 -22.42 -7.34 2.41
N ILE A 326 -21.10 -7.31 2.21
CA ILE A 326 -20.38 -6.72 1.08
C ILE A 326 -19.85 -7.88 0.21
N GLY A 327 -19.41 -7.57 -1.02
CA GLY A 327 -18.93 -8.53 -2.00
C GLY A 327 -20.02 -8.94 -3.00
N GLU A 328 -21.16 -9.45 -2.52
CA GLU A 328 -22.22 -9.99 -3.39
C GLU A 328 -23.63 -9.43 -3.10
N HIS A 329 -24.46 -9.33 -4.15
CA HIS A 329 -25.80 -8.75 -4.05
C HIS A 329 -26.83 -9.75 -3.50
N LEU A 330 -27.07 -9.70 -2.19
CA LEU A 330 -28.14 -10.48 -1.55
C LEU A 330 -29.51 -9.89 -1.92
N SER A 331 -30.32 -10.67 -2.64
CA SER A 331 -31.64 -10.26 -3.15
C SER A 331 -32.80 -10.92 -2.38
N GLY A 332 -33.97 -10.29 -2.43
CA GLY A 332 -35.21 -10.80 -1.83
C GLY A 332 -35.61 -10.13 -0.50
N ASP A 333 -36.68 -10.66 0.10
CA ASP A 333 -37.15 -10.35 1.46
C ASP A 333 -36.28 -11.06 2.52
N ALA A 334 -36.74 -11.22 3.76
CA ALA A 334 -35.92 -11.81 4.82
C ALA A 334 -35.54 -13.27 4.51
N GLU A 335 -36.52 -14.09 4.13
CA GLU A 335 -36.34 -15.48 3.69
C GLU A 335 -35.57 -15.56 2.36
N GLY A 336 -35.88 -14.69 1.39
CA GLY A 336 -35.20 -14.60 0.10
C GLY A 336 -33.72 -14.26 0.24
N ARG A 337 -33.37 -13.29 1.09
CA ARG A 337 -31.98 -12.89 1.39
C ARG A 337 -31.19 -14.03 2.01
N VAL A 338 -31.80 -14.76 2.95
CA VAL A 338 -31.21 -15.96 3.58
C VAL A 338 -30.97 -17.07 2.55
N ARG A 339 -31.90 -17.29 1.61
CA ARG A 339 -31.72 -18.22 0.48
C ARG A 339 -30.63 -17.74 -0.48
N SER A 340 -30.61 -16.46 -0.81
CA SER A 340 -29.60 -15.82 -1.68
C SER A 340 -28.20 -16.02 -1.11
N PHE A 341 -28.02 -15.77 0.19
CA PHE A 341 -26.76 -15.97 0.89
C PHE A 341 -26.28 -17.43 0.85
N LEU A 342 -27.18 -18.38 1.14
CA LEU A 342 -26.81 -19.80 1.13
C LEU A 342 -26.52 -20.34 -0.27
N LYS A 343 -27.16 -19.81 -1.32
CA LYS A 343 -26.80 -20.12 -2.72
C LYS A 343 -25.37 -19.68 -3.07
N ILE A 344 -24.90 -18.59 -2.46
CA ILE A 344 -23.55 -18.03 -2.66
C ILE A 344 -22.50 -18.80 -1.86
N VAL A 345 -22.81 -19.08 -0.58
CA VAL A 345 -21.81 -19.60 0.37
C VAL A 345 -21.73 -21.13 0.39
N LYS A 346 -22.85 -21.86 0.19
CA LYS A 346 -22.83 -23.33 0.18
C LYS A 346 -21.85 -23.92 -0.86
N PRO A 347 -21.78 -23.44 -2.13
CA PRO A 347 -20.83 -23.98 -3.12
C PRO A 347 -19.36 -23.81 -2.72
N ARG A 348 -19.04 -22.82 -1.87
CA ARG A 348 -17.68 -22.56 -1.38
C ARG A 348 -17.25 -23.51 -0.26
N CYS A 349 -18.20 -24.22 0.35
CA CYS A 349 -17.99 -25.12 1.49
C CYS A 349 -18.60 -26.51 1.19
N PRO A 350 -18.03 -27.30 0.26
CA PRO A 350 -18.65 -28.56 -0.20
C PRO A 350 -18.77 -29.63 0.90
N GLU A 351 -17.91 -29.58 1.93
CA GLU A 351 -17.95 -30.50 3.09
C GLU A 351 -18.95 -30.07 4.17
N ALA A 352 -19.49 -28.84 4.10
CA ALA A 352 -20.35 -28.28 5.13
C ALA A 352 -21.71 -29.00 5.17
N LYS A 353 -22.02 -29.58 6.33
CA LYS A 353 -23.24 -30.34 6.56
C LYS A 353 -24.45 -29.40 6.68
N LEU A 354 -25.55 -29.83 6.06
CA LEU A 354 -26.86 -29.21 6.24
C LEU A 354 -27.74 -30.13 7.06
N ASP A 355 -28.35 -29.58 8.11
CA ASP A 355 -29.35 -30.34 8.87
C ASP A 355 -30.64 -30.53 8.03
N ARG A 356 -31.44 -31.54 8.36
CA ARG A 356 -32.65 -31.89 7.59
C ARG A 356 -33.64 -30.72 7.44
N ALA A 357 -33.74 -29.84 8.42
CA ALA A 357 -34.61 -28.67 8.33
C ALA A 357 -34.03 -27.60 7.39
N THR A 358 -32.72 -27.34 7.44
CA THR A 358 -32.05 -26.44 6.50
C THR A 358 -32.12 -26.94 5.06
N GLN A 359 -31.86 -28.23 4.84
CA GLN A 359 -31.94 -28.83 3.51
C GLN A 359 -33.38 -28.73 2.95
N SER A 360 -34.39 -29.10 3.74
CA SER A 360 -35.79 -28.96 3.32
C SER A 360 -36.25 -27.50 3.14
N PHE A 361 -35.62 -26.54 3.80
CA PHE A 361 -35.85 -25.12 3.53
C PHE A 361 -35.25 -24.73 2.17
N LEU A 362 -34.00 -25.10 1.89
CA LEU A 362 -33.33 -24.75 0.62
C LEU A 362 -34.02 -25.36 -0.61
N ASP A 363 -34.45 -26.62 -0.52
CA ASP A 363 -35.03 -27.37 -1.64
C ASP A 363 -36.45 -26.90 -2.03
N ASP A 364 -37.18 -26.31 -1.09
CA ASP A 364 -38.58 -25.91 -1.28
C ASP A 364 -38.77 -24.44 -0.92
N THR A 365 -39.03 -23.61 -1.94
CA THR A 365 -39.22 -22.17 -1.77
C THR A 365 -40.47 -21.80 -0.97
N SER A 366 -41.45 -22.70 -0.85
CA SER A 366 -42.67 -22.47 -0.05
C SER A 366 -42.48 -22.75 1.45
N LYS A 367 -41.44 -23.51 1.82
CA LYS A 367 -41.18 -23.85 3.23
C LYS A 367 -40.47 -22.71 3.95
N LEU A 368 -40.91 -22.49 5.18
CA LEU A 368 -40.28 -21.58 6.15
C LEU A 368 -39.22 -22.36 6.98
N PRO A 369 -38.16 -21.70 7.48
CA PRO A 369 -37.21 -22.37 8.37
C PRO A 369 -37.86 -22.80 9.70
N ALA A 370 -37.25 -23.77 10.36
CA ALA A 370 -37.75 -24.25 11.66
C ALA A 370 -37.74 -23.13 12.72
N GLN A 371 -38.89 -22.93 13.35
CA GLN A 371 -39.17 -21.87 14.31
C GLN A 371 -38.68 -22.27 15.72
N LEU A 372 -37.79 -21.47 16.31
CA LEU A 372 -37.48 -21.60 17.74
C LEU A 372 -38.69 -21.11 18.55
N LYS A 373 -39.11 -21.87 19.57
CA LYS A 373 -40.36 -21.58 20.32
C LYS A 373 -40.22 -20.39 21.27
N ASN A 374 -39.07 -20.27 21.92
CA ASN A 374 -38.78 -19.29 22.96
C ASN A 374 -37.26 -19.02 23.03
N ARG A 375 -36.90 -17.96 23.76
CA ARG A 375 -35.52 -17.55 24.02
C ARG A 375 -34.67 -18.63 24.69
N GLU A 376 -35.24 -19.44 25.58
CA GLU A 376 -34.52 -20.56 26.21
C GLU A 376 -33.99 -21.58 25.18
N MET A 377 -34.76 -21.85 24.11
CA MET A 377 -34.26 -22.69 23.02
C MET A 377 -33.26 -21.97 22.11
N LEU A 378 -33.29 -20.64 22.00
CA LEU A 378 -32.21 -19.88 21.33
C LEU A 378 -30.92 -19.96 22.16
N GLU A 379 -30.99 -19.81 23.48
CA GLU A 379 -29.84 -19.89 24.38
C GLU A 379 -29.24 -21.31 24.41
N LYS A 380 -30.06 -22.37 24.40
CA LYS A 380 -29.59 -23.76 24.25
C LYS A 380 -28.98 -24.04 22.87
N HIS A 381 -29.51 -23.41 21.83
CA HIS A 381 -28.97 -23.51 20.47
C HIS A 381 -27.62 -22.78 20.37
N ASP A 382 -27.48 -21.59 20.98
CA ASP A 382 -26.23 -20.86 21.10
C ASP A 382 -25.18 -21.65 21.90
N GLN A 383 -25.56 -22.30 23.01
CA GLN A 383 -24.70 -23.19 23.79
C GLN A 383 -24.24 -24.44 23.05
N ALA A 384 -24.97 -24.89 22.02
CA ALA A 384 -24.58 -26.03 21.19
C ALA A 384 -23.66 -25.64 20.01
N LEU A 385 -23.42 -24.33 19.83
CA LEU A 385 -22.60 -23.75 18.76
C LEU A 385 -21.34 -23.03 19.28
N ALA A 386 -21.15 -23.02 20.59
CA ALA A 386 -19.96 -22.52 21.30
C ALA A 386 -19.06 -23.69 21.70
#